data_AF-A0A661YA14-F1
#
_entry.id   AF-A0A661YA14-F1
#
_cell.length_a   1.000
_cell.length_b   1.000
_cell.length_c   1.000
_cell.angle_alpha   90.00
_cell.angle_beta   90.00
_cell.angle_gamma   90.00
#
_symmetry.space_group_name_H-M   'P 1'
#
loop_
_entity.id
_entity.type
_entity.pdbx_description
1 polymer ?
#
loop_
_entity_poly.entity_id
_entity_poly.type
_entity_poly.pdbx_seq_one_letter_code
_entity_poly.pdbx_strand_id
1 'polypeptide(L)'
;MEDKNRILVIYTGGTIGMILDKESKTLKPLDFEYMSKLIPELNDCDYELSYISFEPTVDSSNMDPALWVKLAGIIEENYEAFDGFVVLHGSDTMSYSASALSFMLENLNKPVIFTGSQLPLGVNRTDGKENFITSVEIASHHENDTPIV
;
A
#
# COMPACT_ATOMS: atom_id res chain seq x y z
N MET A 1 -24.91 -11.19 -3.87
CA MET A 1 -23.70 -10.87 -3.10
C MET A 1 -23.05 -9.79 -3.93
N GLU A 2 -23.08 -8.53 -3.48
CA GLU A 2 -22.31 -7.48 -4.15
C GLU A 2 -20.84 -7.94 -4.16
N ASP A 3 -20.19 -7.84 -5.31
CA ASP A 3 -18.77 -8.10 -5.42
C ASP A 3 -18.06 -7.01 -4.62
N LYS A 4 -17.35 -7.40 -3.55
CA LYS A 4 -16.57 -6.46 -2.74
C LYS A 4 -15.41 -5.92 -3.56
N ASN A 5 -15.14 -4.62 -3.43
CA ASN A 5 -13.98 -4.00 -4.05
C ASN A 5 -12.69 -4.65 -3.56
N ARG A 6 -11.88 -5.19 -4.47
CA ARG A 6 -10.63 -5.86 -4.13
C ARG A 6 -9.48 -4.88 -4.28
N ILE A 7 -8.78 -4.60 -3.19
CA ILE A 7 -7.64 -3.69 -3.18
C ILE A 7 -6.36 -4.48 -2.96
N LEU A 8 -5.37 -4.26 -3.83
CA LEU A 8 -4.04 -4.84 -3.66
C LEU A 8 -3.12 -3.85 -2.95
N VAL A 9 -2.64 -4.24 -1.78
CA VAL A 9 -1.64 -3.50 -1.02
C VAL A 9 -0.25 -4.05 -1.36
N ILE A 10 0.59 -3.21 -1.95
CA ILE A 10 1.96 -3.56 -2.34
C ILE A 10 2.93 -2.92 -1.35
N TYR A 11 3.58 -3.74 -0.55
CA TYR A 11 4.60 -3.30 0.40
C TYR A 11 5.98 -3.32 -0.25
N THR A 12 6.46 -2.15 -0.65
CA THR A 12 7.82 -2.00 -1.21
C THR A 12 8.87 -1.86 -0.11
N GLY A 13 8.49 -1.30 1.04
CA GLY A 13 9.35 -1.01 2.17
C GLY A 13 8.94 0.28 2.87
N GLY A 14 9.88 0.87 3.62
CA GLY A 14 9.64 2.08 4.40
C GLY A 14 9.08 1.82 5.80
N THR A 15 9.08 2.87 6.61
CA THR A 15 8.76 2.82 8.05
C THR A 15 7.33 2.33 8.33
N ILE A 16 6.39 2.55 7.42
CA ILE A 16 4.97 2.20 7.59
C ILE A 16 4.73 0.70 7.77
N GLY A 17 5.48 -0.14 7.06
CA GLY A 17 5.35 -1.61 7.16
C GLY A 17 6.23 -2.23 8.25
N MET A 18 6.72 -1.42 9.19
CA MET A 18 7.50 -1.92 10.32
C MET A 18 6.64 -1.99 11.59
N ILE A 19 6.67 -3.14 12.26
CA ILE A 19 6.04 -3.34 13.55
C ILE A 19 7.13 -3.40 14.61
N LEU A 20 6.94 -2.66 15.71
CA LEU A 20 7.78 -2.80 16.89
C LEU A 20 7.40 -4.10 17.61
N ASP A 21 8.29 -5.08 17.55
CA ASP A 21 8.20 -6.27 18.36
C ASP A 21 8.50 -5.90 19.82
N LYS A 22 7.49 -6.00 20.69
CA LYS A 22 7.57 -5.54 22.09
C LYS A 22 8.51 -6.39 22.95
N GLU A 23 8.76 -7.64 22.58
CA GLU A 23 9.64 -8.55 23.33
C GLU A 23 11.11 -8.30 22.99
N SER A 24 11.43 -8.26 21.70
CA SER A 24 12.78 -8.04 21.19
C SER A 24 13.19 -6.57 21.12
N LYS A 25 12.23 -5.63 21.18
CA LYS A 25 12.41 -4.18 20.94
C LYS A 25 13.01 -3.87 19.56
N THR A 26 12.82 -4.77 18.59
CA THR A 26 13.29 -4.59 17.21
C THR A 26 12.13 -4.33 16.26
N LEU A 27 12.42 -3.73 15.10
CA LEU A 27 11.44 -3.56 14.03
C LEU A 27 11.42 -4.83 13.17
N LYS A 28 10.23 -5.38 12.93
CA LYS A 28 10.00 -6.50 12.04
C LYS A 28 9.11 -6.09 10.85
N PRO A 29 9.29 -6.69 9.67
CA PRO A 29 8.36 -6.53 8.57
C PRO A 29 6.93 -6.89 8.98
N LEU A 30 5.98 -6.23 8.35
CA LEU A 30 4.55 -6.35 8.58
C LEU A 30 4.06 -7.79 8.44
N ASP A 31 3.31 -8.27 9.42
CA ASP A 31 2.47 -9.47 9.28
C ASP A 31 1.04 -9.03 8.94
N PHE A 32 0.51 -9.53 7.83
CA PHE A 32 -0.79 -9.13 7.28
C PHE A 32 -1.97 -9.54 8.17
N GLU A 33 -1.89 -10.67 8.88
CA GLU A 33 -2.93 -11.02 9.88
C GLU A 33 -2.87 -10.10 11.11
N TYR A 34 -1.71 -9.50 11.37
CA TYR A 34 -1.53 -8.58 12.47
C TYR A 34 -2.07 -7.17 12.14
N MET A 35 -2.08 -6.78 10.86
CA MET A 35 -2.64 -5.51 10.38
C MET A 35 -4.11 -5.34 10.71
N SER A 36 -4.95 -6.33 10.41
CA SER A 36 -6.38 -6.28 10.70
C SER A 36 -6.70 -6.21 12.21
N LYS A 37 -5.77 -6.70 13.04
CA LYS A 37 -5.85 -6.59 14.52
C LYS A 37 -5.38 -5.22 15.02
N LEU A 38 -4.37 -4.63 14.38
CA LEU A 38 -3.84 -3.30 14.70
C LEU A 38 -4.80 -2.18 14.32
N ILE A 39 -5.48 -2.35 13.18
CA ILE A 39 -6.38 -1.37 12.58
C ILE A 39 -7.75 -2.03 12.40
N PRO A 40 -8.51 -2.24 13.50
CA PRO A 40 -9.83 -2.83 13.42
C PRO A 40 -10.80 -2.02 12.55
N GLU A 41 -10.54 -0.73 12.35
CA GLU A 41 -11.30 0.16 11.47
C GLU A 41 -11.36 -0.34 10.02
N LEU A 42 -10.38 -1.14 9.56
CA LEU A 42 -10.40 -1.74 8.23
C LEU A 42 -11.48 -2.81 8.05
N ASN A 43 -12.03 -3.34 9.15
CA ASN A 43 -13.03 -4.41 9.09
C ASN A 43 -14.45 -3.87 8.84
N ASP A 44 -14.69 -2.57 9.03
CA ASP A 44 -16.01 -1.95 8.90
C ASP A 44 -16.30 -1.44 7.48
N CYS A 45 -15.42 -1.74 6.51
CA CYS A 45 -15.52 -1.23 5.14
C CYS A 45 -15.88 -2.33 4.12
N ASP A 46 -16.47 -1.93 3.00
CA ASP A 46 -16.95 -2.83 1.94
C ASP A 46 -15.88 -3.11 0.87
N TYR A 47 -14.70 -3.55 1.32
CA TYR A 47 -13.60 -3.98 0.45
C TYR A 47 -12.94 -5.26 0.96
N GLU A 48 -12.15 -5.89 0.10
CA GLU A 48 -11.27 -7.00 0.41
C GLU A 48 -9.82 -6.58 0.16
N LEU A 49 -8.94 -6.78 1.14
CA LEU A 49 -7.52 -6.44 1.02
C LEU A 49 -6.69 -7.69 0.74
N SER A 50 -5.92 -7.65 -0.34
CA SER A 50 -4.82 -8.59 -0.59
C SER A 50 -3.49 -7.88 -0.48
N TYR A 51 -2.42 -8.64 -0.25
CA TYR A 51 -1.11 -8.07 0.06
C TYR A 51 0.01 -8.77 -0.73
N ILE A 52 0.94 -7.99 -1.26
CA ILE A 52 2.20 -8.47 -1.83
C ILE A 52 3.34 -7.66 -1.20
N SER A 53 4.42 -8.35 -0.81
CA SER A 53 5.63 -7.72 -0.26
C SER A 53 6.80 -7.87 -1.23
N PHE A 54 7.65 -6.85 -1.29
CA PHE A 54 8.97 -6.98 -1.87
C PHE A 54 9.84 -7.82 -0.94
N GLU A 55 10.46 -8.86 -1.50
CA GLU A 55 11.40 -9.71 -0.78
C GLU A 55 12.77 -9.64 -1.48
N PRO A 56 13.79 -9.00 -0.86
CA PRO A 56 13.72 -8.23 0.38
C PRO A 56 12.99 -6.88 0.21
N THR A 57 12.55 -6.28 1.32
CA THR A 57 12.02 -4.92 1.32
C THR A 57 13.11 -3.91 0.96
N VAL A 58 12.68 -2.78 0.42
CA VAL A 58 13.55 -1.74 -0.14
C VAL A 58 13.49 -0.48 0.73
N ASP A 59 14.66 0.00 1.15
CA ASP A 59 14.80 1.36 1.68
C ASP A 59 14.57 2.34 0.52
N SER A 60 13.70 3.34 0.70
CA SER A 60 13.39 4.32 -0.37
C SER A 60 14.62 5.01 -0.94
N SER A 61 15.67 5.23 -0.14
CA SER A 61 16.93 5.80 -0.64
C SER A 61 17.67 4.92 -1.66
N ASN A 62 17.34 3.62 -1.70
CA ASN A 62 17.86 2.63 -2.65
C ASN A 62 16.87 2.27 -3.76
N MET A 63 15.74 2.98 -3.89
CA MET A 63 14.86 2.81 -5.05
C MET A 63 15.58 3.20 -6.34
N ASP A 64 15.34 2.43 -7.39
CA ASP A 64 15.94 2.63 -8.70
C ASP A 64 14.94 2.32 -9.84
N PRO A 65 15.28 2.63 -11.10
CA PRO A 65 14.39 2.37 -12.22
C PRO A 65 14.01 0.90 -12.42
N ALA A 66 14.88 -0.06 -12.06
CA ALA A 66 14.55 -1.48 -12.19
C ALA A 66 13.48 -1.90 -11.18
N LEU A 67 13.52 -1.33 -9.97
CA LEU A 67 12.49 -1.52 -8.96
C LEU A 67 11.17 -0.85 -9.33
N TRP A 68 11.20 0.29 -10.03
CA TRP A 68 9.98 0.90 -10.59
C TRP A 68 9.33 0.01 -11.64
N VAL A 69 10.12 -0.56 -12.56
CA VAL A 69 9.62 -1.52 -13.56
C VAL A 69 9.03 -2.75 -12.87
N LYS A 70 9.67 -3.27 -11.82
CA LYS A 70 9.12 -4.37 -11.03
C LYS A 70 7.78 -4.00 -10.39
N LEU A 71 7.67 -2.81 -9.80
CA LEU A 71 6.42 -2.34 -9.19
C LEU A 71 5.31 -2.18 -10.22
N ALA A 72 5.60 -1.58 -11.37
CA ALA A 72 4.65 -1.44 -12.48
C ALA A 72 4.21 -2.82 -13.01
N GLY A 73 5.13 -3.78 -13.14
CA GLY A 73 4.81 -5.15 -13.54
C GLY A 73 3.90 -5.87 -12.55
N ILE A 74 4.10 -5.69 -11.25
CA ILE A 74 3.18 -6.26 -10.24
C ILE A 74 1.77 -5.68 -10.40
N ILE A 75 1.65 -4.37 -10.63
CA ILE A 75 0.35 -3.73 -10.85
C ILE A 75 -0.29 -4.27 -12.14
N GLU A 76 0.47 -4.37 -13.22
CA GLU A 76 0.00 -4.89 -14.52
C GLU A 76 -0.48 -6.34 -14.42
N GLU A 77 0.30 -7.24 -13.81
CA GLU A 77 -0.03 -8.66 -13.64
C GLU A 77 -1.32 -8.86 -12.82
N ASN A 78 -1.61 -7.92 -11.91
CA ASN A 78 -2.75 -7.98 -11.01
C ASN A 78 -3.89 -7.04 -11.45
N TYR A 79 -3.75 -6.35 -12.59
CA TYR A 79 -4.62 -5.24 -12.96
C TYR A 79 -6.09 -5.65 -13.11
N GLU A 80 -6.36 -6.83 -13.67
CA GLU A 80 -7.72 -7.35 -13.87
C GLU A 80 -8.34 -7.95 -12.59
N ALA A 81 -7.51 -8.37 -11.64
CA ALA A 81 -7.95 -9.05 -10.43
C ALA A 81 -8.33 -8.09 -9.29
N PHE A 82 -7.92 -6.83 -9.37
CA PHE A 82 -8.12 -5.83 -8.32
C PHE A 82 -8.73 -4.55 -8.88
N ASP A 83 -9.46 -3.83 -8.05
CA ASP A 83 -10.20 -2.61 -8.39
C ASP A 83 -9.40 -1.35 -8.03
N GLY A 84 -8.38 -1.48 -7.18
CA GLY A 84 -7.46 -0.42 -6.83
C GLY A 84 -6.17 -0.93 -6.17
N PHE A 85 -5.17 -0.07 -6.08
CA PHE A 85 -3.84 -0.40 -5.57
C PHE A 85 -3.40 0.60 -4.51
N VAL A 86 -2.78 0.11 -3.44
CA VAL A 86 -2.12 0.93 -2.42
C VAL A 86 -0.66 0.52 -2.34
N VAL A 87 0.26 1.45 -2.62
CA VAL A 87 1.70 1.21 -2.55
C VAL A 87 2.23 1.79 -1.25
N LEU A 88 2.63 0.91 -0.34
CA LEU A 88 3.34 1.28 0.89
C LEU A 88 4.82 1.48 0.57
N HIS A 89 5.31 2.70 0.79
CA HIS A 89 6.63 3.15 0.35
C HIS A 89 7.32 4.03 1.40
N GLY A 90 8.65 4.05 1.39
CA GLY A 90 9.44 4.99 2.21
C GLY A 90 9.31 6.44 1.72
N SER A 91 9.27 7.40 2.63
CA SER A 91 8.95 8.80 2.31
C SER A 91 10.02 9.54 1.50
N ASP A 92 11.30 9.17 1.62
CA ASP A 92 12.41 9.92 1.03
C ASP A 92 12.33 10.08 -0.49
N THR A 93 11.88 9.03 -1.18
CA THR A 93 11.80 9.01 -2.66
C THR A 93 10.43 8.65 -3.20
N MET A 94 9.39 8.66 -2.34
CA MET A 94 8.01 8.34 -2.74
C MET A 94 7.53 9.17 -3.93
N SER A 95 7.82 10.48 -3.92
CA SER A 95 7.44 11.39 -5.01
C SER A 95 8.12 11.06 -6.34
N TYR A 96 9.36 10.57 -6.32
CA TYR A 96 10.07 10.13 -7.52
C TYR A 96 9.47 8.84 -8.07
N SER A 97 9.23 7.84 -7.22
CA SER A 97 8.57 6.59 -7.62
C SER A 97 7.17 6.85 -8.18
N ALA A 98 6.36 7.68 -7.52
CA ALA A 98 5.02 8.05 -7.99
C ALA A 98 5.07 8.77 -9.35
N SER A 99 6.00 9.72 -9.53
CA SER A 99 6.18 10.43 -10.79
C SER A 99 6.65 9.49 -11.92
N ALA A 100 7.54 8.53 -11.62
CA ALA A 100 7.98 7.56 -12.62
C ALA A 100 6.83 6.66 -13.06
N LEU A 101 6.04 6.15 -12.11
CA LEU A 101 4.91 5.27 -12.41
C LEU A 101 3.78 5.97 -13.14
N SER A 102 3.56 7.27 -12.93
CA SER A 102 2.56 8.01 -13.68
C SER A 102 2.85 8.05 -15.19
N PHE A 103 4.11 7.87 -15.60
CA PHE A 103 4.48 7.72 -17.02
C PHE A 103 4.50 6.26 -17.48
N MET A 104 4.79 5.31 -16.59
CA MET A 104 4.86 3.88 -16.94
C MET A 104 3.45 3.25 -17.07
N LEU A 105 2.51 3.67 -16.22
CA LEU A 105 1.13 3.16 -16.20
C LEU A 105 0.24 3.99 -17.14
N GLU A 106 0.42 3.82 -18.44
CA GLU A 106 -0.39 4.51 -19.44
C GLU A 106 -1.85 3.99 -19.42
N ASN A 107 -2.82 4.89 -19.66
CA ASN A 107 -4.25 4.56 -19.72
C ASN A 107 -4.80 3.91 -18.43
N LEU A 108 -4.26 4.31 -17.29
CA LEU A 108 -4.71 3.88 -15.98
C LEU A 108 -6.17 4.31 -15.72
N ASN A 109 -7.00 3.34 -15.36
CA ASN A 109 -8.44 3.50 -15.05
C ASN A 109 -8.81 2.99 -13.66
N LYS A 110 -7.80 2.65 -12.84
CA LYS A 110 -7.95 2.19 -11.45
C LYS A 110 -6.99 2.97 -10.56
N PRO A 111 -7.40 3.38 -9.35
CA PRO A 111 -6.55 4.20 -8.49
C PRO A 111 -5.29 3.44 -8.05
N VAL A 112 -4.14 4.13 -8.09
CA VAL A 112 -2.86 3.65 -7.56
C VAL A 112 -2.36 4.68 -6.54
N ILE A 113 -2.54 4.38 -5.26
CA ILE A 113 -2.30 5.32 -4.16
C ILE A 113 -0.97 5.03 -3.50
N PHE A 114 -0.02 5.96 -3.61
CA PHE A 114 1.23 5.88 -2.85
C PHE A 114 1.06 6.46 -1.46
N THR A 115 1.53 5.74 -0.44
CA THR A 115 1.44 6.17 0.95
C THR A 115 2.59 5.64 1.78
N GLY A 116 2.79 6.23 2.95
CA GLY A 116 3.87 5.91 3.86
C GLY A 116 3.67 6.59 5.20
N SER A 117 4.68 6.53 6.06
CA SER A 117 4.60 7.15 7.38
C SER A 117 5.96 7.58 7.90
N GLN A 118 5.95 8.55 8.80
CA GLN A 118 7.13 8.96 9.56
C GLN A 118 7.36 8.05 10.75
N LEU A 119 6.29 7.50 11.34
CA LEU A 119 6.35 6.58 12.47
C LEU A 119 5.91 5.16 12.09
N PRO A 120 6.52 4.10 12.69
CA PRO A 120 6.08 2.73 12.45
C PRO A 120 4.63 2.50 12.86
N LEU A 121 3.93 1.58 12.19
CA LEU A 121 2.50 1.32 12.44
C LEU A 121 2.23 0.82 13.87
N GLY A 122 3.18 0.10 14.46
CA GLY A 122 3.08 -0.45 15.81
C GLY A 122 3.28 0.57 16.96
N VAL A 123 3.52 1.85 16.66
CA VAL A 123 3.82 2.88 17.65
C VAL A 123 2.57 3.74 17.93
N ASN A 124 2.38 4.11 19.20
CA ASN A 124 1.29 5.01 19.59
C ASN A 124 1.39 6.36 18.89
N ARG A 125 0.25 6.91 18.46
CA ARG A 125 0.17 8.20 17.74
C ARG A 125 0.95 8.21 16.42
N THR A 126 1.09 7.03 15.79
CA THR A 126 1.62 6.91 14.44
C THR A 126 0.71 7.60 13.42
N ASP A 127 1.31 8.25 12.44
CA ASP A 127 0.64 8.75 11.24
C ASP A 127 0.31 7.61 10.25
N GLY A 128 1.02 6.48 10.35
CA GLY A 128 0.83 5.36 9.43
C GLY A 128 -0.55 4.72 9.48
N LYS A 129 -1.24 4.77 10.63
CA LYS A 129 -2.59 4.22 10.76
C LYS A 129 -3.59 5.00 9.91
N GLU A 130 -3.66 6.32 10.12
CA GLU A 130 -4.56 7.20 9.37
C GLU A 130 -4.20 7.23 7.88
N ASN A 131 -2.90 7.37 7.57
CA ASN A 131 -2.43 7.36 6.18
C ASN A 131 -2.85 6.08 5.45
N PHE A 132 -2.74 4.92 6.10
CA PHE A 132 -3.14 3.65 5.50
C PHE A 132 -4.65 3.54 5.30
N ILE A 133 -5.45 3.82 6.33
CA ILE A 133 -6.93 3.80 6.25
C ILE A 133 -7.39 4.70 5.11
N THR A 134 -6.97 5.96 5.10
CA THR A 134 -7.36 6.93 4.06
C THR A 134 -6.93 6.47 2.67
N SER A 135 -5.75 5.86 2.53
CA SER A 135 -5.28 5.38 1.23
C SER A 135 -6.13 4.23 0.70
N VAL A 136 -6.53 3.33 1.58
CA VAL A 136 -7.43 2.21 1.24
C VAL A 136 -8.83 2.73 0.91
N GLU A 137 -9.37 3.67 1.70
CA GLU A 137 -10.66 4.29 1.42
C GLU A 137 -10.68 4.94 0.04
N ILE A 138 -9.66 5.75 -0.29
CA ILE A 138 -9.52 6.38 -1.61
C ILE A 138 -9.40 5.32 -2.70
N ALA A 139 -8.56 4.30 -2.52
CA ALA A 139 -8.38 3.23 -3.51
C ALA A 139 -9.65 2.40 -3.73
N SER A 140 -10.51 2.30 -2.72
CA SER A 140 -11.79 1.58 -2.79
C SER A 140 -12.97 2.42 -3.22
N HIS A 141 -12.80 3.73 -3.43
CA HIS A 141 -13.90 4.62 -3.73
C HIS A 141 -14.36 4.49 -5.18
N HIS A 142 -15.65 4.23 -5.36
CA HIS A 142 -16.30 4.13 -6.67
C HIS A 142 -17.52 5.06 -6.73
N GLU A 143 -17.83 5.55 -7.93
CA GLU A 143 -19.07 6.28 -8.22
C GLU A 143 -19.72 5.64 -9.46
N ASN A 144 -20.99 5.22 -9.35
CA ASN A 144 -21.71 4.52 -10.42
C ASN A 144 -20.93 3.32 -11.01
N ASP A 145 -20.43 2.43 -10.15
CA ASP A 145 -19.60 1.26 -10.51
C ASP A 145 -18.31 1.59 -11.27
N THR A 146 -17.88 2.85 -11.25
CA THR A 146 -16.63 3.32 -11.86
C THR A 146 -15.65 3.74 -10.77
N PRO A 147 -14.39 3.24 -10.78
CA PRO A 147 -13.37 3.72 -9.87
C PRO A 147 -13.13 5.23 -10.05
N ILE A 148 -12.93 5.96 -8.96
CA ILE A 148 -12.52 7.37 -9.04
C ILE A 148 -10.99 7.41 -9.19
N VAL A 149 -10.51 8.05 -10.25
CA VAL A 149 -9.08 8.22 -10.59
C VAL A 149 -8.72 9.69 -10.68
#